data_AF-A0A8B8E997-F1
#
_entry.id   AF-A0A8B8E997-F1
#
_cell.length_a   1.000
_cell.length_b   1.000
_cell.length_c   1.000
_cell.angle_alpha   90.00
_cell.angle_beta   90.00
_cell.angle_gamma   90.00
#
_symmetry.space_group_name_H-M   'P 1'
#
loop_
_entity.id
_entity.type
_entity.pdbx_description
1 polymer ?
#
loop_
_entity_poly.entity_id
_entity_poly.type
_entity_poly.pdbx_seq_one_letter_code
_entity_poly.pdbx_strand_id
1 'polypeptide(L)'
;MKFLDLGNGTGRDCFSTNKADSNFEKSIDYHTEKFGYKESNTDFVQGYIQKLREAGLKENYYDIIISNCVINLSPDKRAILKEAFSVLKEGGEFYFSDIYADRELEDSVRKDEVLWGECISGALYWKELFTLAAEIGFSRPFLVTAAPVPIDREDFKKILGDARFVSVTYRLFKLPPGTKAEPTQGIYNGQISGYEKEFRFDHQHVFKKDDVVTVTGPVAASLKCSRFSDEFDYQPVPKKTCDTSACNGSSPDKVDFEDPFEYLEKLKQTGQKVESSCCGGSKKCC
;
A
#
# COMPACT_ATOMS: atom_id res chain seq x y z
N MET A 1 -12.63 -13.67 3.55
CA MET A 1 -11.35 -13.24 2.92
C MET A 1 -10.19 -13.83 3.69
N LYS A 2 -9.05 -14.06 3.04
CA LYS A 2 -7.81 -14.57 3.60
C LYS A 2 -6.74 -13.48 3.56
N PHE A 3 -6.13 -13.22 4.71
CA PHE A 3 -5.14 -12.18 4.91
C PHE A 3 -3.76 -12.81 5.12
N LEU A 4 -2.73 -12.11 4.66
CA LEU A 4 -1.33 -12.42 4.96
C LEU A 4 -0.64 -11.15 5.44
N ASP A 5 0.03 -11.23 6.58
CA ASP A 5 0.83 -10.15 7.14
C ASP A 5 2.31 -10.50 7.00
N LEU A 6 3.06 -9.71 6.23
CA LEU A 6 4.49 -9.92 6.01
C LEU A 6 5.28 -9.20 7.08
N GLY A 7 6.16 -9.95 7.77
CA GLY A 7 6.99 -9.39 8.83
C GLY A 7 6.20 -9.04 10.09
N ASN A 8 5.23 -9.89 10.44
CA ASN A 8 4.28 -9.71 11.52
C ASN A 8 4.87 -9.55 12.94
N GLY A 9 6.16 -9.80 13.14
CA GLY A 9 6.84 -9.64 14.44
C GLY A 9 6.17 -10.49 15.51
N THR A 10 5.65 -9.85 16.56
CA THR A 10 4.89 -10.54 17.63
C THR A 10 3.42 -10.81 17.27
N GLY A 11 2.95 -10.42 16.08
CA GLY A 11 1.58 -10.63 15.62
C GLY A 11 0.61 -9.48 15.92
N ARG A 12 1.12 -8.28 16.21
CA ARG A 12 0.30 -7.10 16.56
C ARG A 12 -0.75 -6.78 15.50
N ASP A 13 -0.32 -6.75 14.23
CA ASP A 13 -1.18 -6.42 13.10
C ASP A 13 -2.13 -7.58 12.77
N CYS A 14 -1.65 -8.83 12.87
CA CYS A 14 -2.47 -10.05 12.75
C CYS A 14 -3.66 -10.07 13.71
N PHE A 15 -3.46 -9.70 14.97
CA PHE A 15 -4.54 -9.68 15.97
C PHE A 15 -5.25 -8.33 16.08
N SER A 16 -4.72 -7.29 15.41
CA SER A 16 -5.13 -5.90 15.61
C SER A 16 -5.13 -5.48 17.09
N THR A 17 -4.19 -5.99 17.89
CA THR A 17 -4.08 -5.65 19.33
C THR A 17 -2.64 -5.51 19.82
N ASN A 18 -2.43 -4.65 20.82
CA ASN A 18 -1.14 -4.50 21.50
C ASN A 18 -0.80 -5.64 22.50
N LYS A 19 -1.63 -6.69 22.58
CA LYS A 19 -1.47 -7.79 23.55
C LYS A 19 -0.87 -9.05 22.92
N ALA A 20 -0.21 -8.92 21.77
CA ALA A 20 0.45 -10.02 21.10
C ALA A 20 1.80 -10.34 21.77
N ASP A 21 2.01 -11.61 22.14
CA ASP A 21 3.21 -12.14 22.79
C ASP A 21 4.10 -12.84 21.76
N SER A 22 5.42 -12.82 21.97
CA SER A 22 6.39 -13.65 21.25
C SER A 22 6.09 -15.16 21.28
N ASN A 23 5.32 -15.63 22.27
CA ASN A 23 4.73 -16.96 22.26
C ASN A 23 3.44 -16.96 21.42
N PHE A 24 3.56 -17.40 20.16
CA PHE A 24 2.45 -17.39 19.20
C PHE A 24 1.28 -18.28 19.62
N GLU A 25 1.51 -19.46 20.21
CA GLU A 25 0.45 -20.36 20.66
C GLU A 25 -0.42 -19.71 21.74
N LYS A 26 0.20 -19.08 22.75
CA LYS A 26 -0.54 -18.33 23.79
C LYS A 26 -1.33 -17.17 23.20
N SER A 27 -0.78 -16.48 22.20
CA SER A 27 -1.46 -15.38 21.54
C SER A 27 -2.67 -15.90 20.74
N ILE A 28 -2.52 -17.01 20.02
CA ILE A 28 -3.60 -17.67 19.29
C ILE A 28 -4.73 -18.06 20.22
N ASP A 29 -4.44 -18.77 21.31
CA ASP A 29 -5.45 -19.25 22.26
C ASP A 29 -6.20 -18.07 22.90
N TYR A 30 -5.46 -17.07 23.38
CA TYR A 30 -6.04 -15.87 23.98
C TYR A 30 -6.98 -15.15 23.02
N HIS A 31 -6.59 -14.98 21.76
CA HIS A 31 -7.40 -14.26 20.77
C HIS A 31 -8.58 -15.10 20.29
N THR A 32 -8.42 -16.42 20.15
CA THR A 32 -9.51 -17.35 19.81
C THR A 32 -10.61 -17.27 20.87
N GLU A 33 -10.25 -17.36 22.16
CA GLU A 33 -11.19 -17.25 23.28
C GLU A 33 -11.82 -15.84 23.36
N LYS A 34 -11.00 -14.80 23.33
CA LYS A 34 -11.45 -13.40 23.49
C LYS A 34 -12.47 -12.99 22.43
N PHE A 35 -12.31 -13.46 21.20
CA PHE A 35 -13.22 -13.14 20.10
C PHE A 35 -14.33 -14.19 19.92
N GLY A 36 -14.39 -15.22 20.78
CA GLY A 36 -15.46 -16.21 20.80
C GLY A 36 -15.43 -17.18 19.62
N TYR A 37 -14.27 -17.40 19.00
CA TYR A 37 -14.12 -18.39 17.95
C TYR A 37 -14.00 -19.80 18.56
N LYS A 38 -14.56 -20.80 17.87
CA LYS A 38 -14.44 -22.21 18.28
C LYS A 38 -13.07 -22.81 17.96
N GLU A 39 -12.43 -22.31 16.90
CA GLU A 39 -11.12 -22.71 16.41
C GLU A 39 -10.35 -21.46 15.99
N SER A 40 -9.02 -21.51 16.02
CA SER A 40 -8.18 -20.40 15.57
C SER A 40 -8.42 -20.11 14.09
N ASN A 41 -8.48 -18.82 13.75
CA ASN A 41 -8.46 -18.31 12.38
C ASN A 41 -7.11 -17.70 11.98
N THR A 42 -6.10 -17.85 12.84
CA THR A 42 -4.74 -17.31 12.66
C THR A 42 -3.72 -18.45 12.70
N ASP A 43 -2.75 -18.37 11.81
CA ASP A 43 -1.61 -19.28 11.73
C ASP A 43 -0.32 -18.48 11.48
N PHE A 44 0.82 -18.99 11.96
CA PHE A 44 2.13 -18.36 11.83
C PHE A 44 3.07 -19.24 11.03
N VAL A 45 3.58 -18.69 9.93
CA VAL A 45 4.56 -19.38 9.09
C VAL A 45 5.93 -18.73 9.26
N GLN A 46 6.90 -19.52 9.71
CA GLN A 46 8.29 -19.09 9.75
C GLN A 46 8.91 -19.19 8.35
N GLY A 47 9.45 -18.08 7.85
CA GLY A 47 10.11 -18.04 6.56
C GLY A 47 10.63 -16.66 6.20
N TYR A 48 11.30 -16.58 5.07
CA TYR A 48 11.76 -15.31 4.50
C TYR A 48 10.68 -14.72 3.59
N ILE A 49 10.40 -13.43 3.72
CA ILE A 49 9.35 -12.74 2.94
C ILE A 49 9.64 -12.70 1.43
N GLN A 50 10.91 -12.87 1.03
CA GLN A 50 11.33 -13.02 -0.36
C GLN A 50 11.18 -14.46 -0.92
N LYS A 51 10.69 -15.41 -0.11
CA LYS A 51 10.61 -16.85 -0.40
C LYS A 51 9.29 -17.46 0.13
N LEU A 52 8.16 -16.77 -0.04
CA LEU A 52 6.87 -17.17 0.52
C LEU A 52 6.45 -18.59 0.09
N ARG A 53 6.62 -18.92 -1.19
CA ARG A 53 6.26 -20.26 -1.70
C ARG A 53 7.17 -21.36 -1.14
N GLU A 54 8.46 -21.09 -0.93
CA GLU A 54 9.37 -22.04 -0.26
C GLU A 54 8.97 -22.25 1.20
N ALA A 55 8.43 -21.23 1.87
CA ALA A 55 7.87 -21.31 3.21
C ALA A 55 6.51 -22.05 3.26
N GLY A 56 5.99 -22.52 2.12
CA GLY A 56 4.78 -23.34 2.02
C GLY A 56 3.50 -22.54 1.71
N LEU A 57 3.60 -21.24 1.42
CA LEU A 57 2.43 -20.44 1.05
C LEU A 57 1.98 -20.78 -0.37
N LYS A 58 0.67 -20.95 -0.53
CA LYS A 58 0.06 -21.35 -1.80
C LYS A 58 -0.09 -20.16 -2.75
N GLU A 59 0.13 -20.42 -4.03
CA GLU A 59 -0.18 -19.47 -5.09
C GLU A 59 -1.69 -19.20 -5.18
N ASN A 60 -2.08 -17.99 -5.58
CA ASN A 60 -3.48 -17.59 -5.76
C ASN A 60 -4.38 -17.93 -4.56
N TYR A 61 -3.92 -17.65 -3.35
CA TYR A 61 -4.59 -18.09 -2.13
C TYR A 61 -5.08 -16.93 -1.25
N TYR A 62 -4.34 -15.83 -1.22
CA TYR A 62 -4.65 -14.68 -0.36
C TYR A 62 -5.44 -13.62 -1.10
N ASP A 63 -6.41 -13.02 -0.40
CA ASP A 63 -7.22 -11.92 -0.92
C ASP A 63 -6.51 -10.58 -0.68
N ILE A 64 -5.87 -10.43 0.49
CA ILE A 64 -5.16 -9.23 0.90
C ILE A 64 -3.83 -9.61 1.53
N ILE A 65 -2.76 -8.96 1.10
CA ILE A 65 -1.47 -8.97 1.78
C ILE A 65 -1.27 -7.59 2.41
N ILE A 66 -0.81 -7.56 3.65
CA ILE A 66 -0.36 -6.35 4.34
C ILE A 66 1.12 -6.45 4.71
N SER A 67 1.76 -5.30 4.84
CA SER A 67 3.15 -5.20 5.31
C SER A 67 3.38 -3.80 5.87
N ASN A 68 4.20 -3.71 6.92
CA ASN A 68 4.50 -2.44 7.58
C ASN A 68 6.01 -2.31 7.84
N CYS A 69 6.67 -1.44 7.06
CA CYS A 69 8.09 -1.06 7.20
C CYS A 69 9.14 -2.20 7.14
N VAL A 70 8.77 -3.43 6.73
CA VAL A 70 9.73 -4.55 6.66
C VAL A 70 10.33 -4.78 5.29
N ILE A 71 9.77 -4.21 4.21
CA ILE A 71 10.25 -4.47 2.85
C ILE A 71 11.61 -3.80 2.63
N ASN A 72 11.83 -2.62 3.21
CA ASN A 72 13.12 -1.93 3.15
C ASN A 72 14.28 -2.66 3.84
N LEU A 73 14.00 -3.53 4.81
CA LEU A 73 15.02 -4.37 5.44
C LEU A 73 15.51 -5.50 4.52
N SER A 74 14.77 -5.80 3.44
CA SER A 74 15.18 -6.80 2.48
C SER A 74 16.11 -6.24 1.39
N PRO A 75 17.18 -6.98 1.04
CA PRO A 75 18.05 -6.63 -0.08
C PRO A 75 17.38 -6.87 -1.45
N ASP A 76 16.37 -7.75 -1.54
CA ASP A 76 15.71 -8.10 -2.79
C ASP A 76 14.20 -7.78 -2.75
N LYS A 77 13.89 -6.52 -3.04
CA LYS A 77 12.52 -5.99 -3.09
C LYS A 77 11.73 -6.57 -4.24
N ARG A 78 12.41 -6.89 -5.36
CA ARG A 78 11.78 -7.51 -6.53
C ARG A 78 11.28 -8.90 -6.17
N ALA A 79 12.07 -9.70 -5.45
CA ALA A 79 11.65 -11.02 -4.99
C ALA A 79 10.44 -10.94 -4.06
N ILE A 80 10.40 -10.00 -3.12
CA ILE A 80 9.23 -9.80 -2.23
C ILE A 80 7.98 -9.49 -3.06
N LEU A 81 8.05 -8.50 -3.94
CA LEU A 81 6.90 -8.12 -4.78
C LEU A 81 6.45 -9.30 -5.66
N LYS A 82 7.39 -10.07 -6.21
CA LYS A 82 7.07 -11.24 -7.05
C LYS A 82 6.42 -12.36 -6.25
N GLU A 83 6.89 -12.65 -5.04
CA GLU A 83 6.28 -13.66 -4.17
C GLU A 83 4.90 -13.20 -3.69
N ALA A 84 4.75 -11.93 -3.30
CA ALA A 84 3.46 -11.33 -2.95
C ALA A 84 2.45 -11.45 -4.11
N PHE A 85 2.88 -11.12 -5.34
CA PHE A 85 2.07 -11.30 -6.55
C PHE A 85 1.69 -12.76 -6.79
N SER A 86 2.61 -13.70 -6.54
CA SER A 86 2.37 -15.13 -6.79
C SER A 86 1.32 -15.70 -5.84
N VAL A 87 1.35 -15.31 -4.56
CA VAL A 87 0.42 -15.84 -3.53
C VAL A 87 -0.92 -15.09 -3.48
N LEU A 88 -1.02 -13.88 -4.03
CA LEU A 88 -2.28 -13.18 -4.23
C LEU A 88 -3.16 -13.88 -5.26
N LYS A 89 -4.48 -13.91 -5.01
CA LYS A 89 -5.47 -14.21 -6.04
C LYS A 89 -5.55 -13.11 -7.10
N GLU A 90 -6.11 -13.43 -8.25
CA GLU A 90 -6.65 -12.40 -9.14
C GLU A 90 -7.73 -11.61 -8.40
N GLY A 91 -7.69 -10.28 -8.53
CA GLY A 91 -8.47 -9.32 -7.75
C GLY A 91 -7.92 -9.04 -6.35
N GLY A 92 -6.85 -9.73 -5.94
CA GLY A 92 -6.22 -9.55 -4.65
C GLY A 92 -5.43 -8.23 -4.55
N GLU A 93 -5.29 -7.73 -3.33
CA GLU A 93 -4.63 -6.44 -3.03
C GLU A 93 -3.37 -6.65 -2.18
N PHE A 94 -2.27 -6.00 -2.56
CA PHE A 94 -1.14 -5.76 -1.68
C PHE A 94 -1.22 -4.33 -1.13
N TYR A 95 -1.51 -4.20 0.16
CA TYR A 95 -1.71 -2.93 0.85
C TYR A 95 -0.62 -2.75 1.90
N PHE A 96 0.34 -1.85 1.68
CA PHE A 96 1.52 -1.78 2.54
C PHE A 96 2.04 -0.36 2.73
N SER A 97 2.69 -0.15 3.87
CA SER A 97 3.37 1.10 4.21
C SER A 97 4.87 0.88 4.25
N ASP A 98 5.64 1.76 3.61
CA ASP A 98 7.10 1.78 3.71
C ASP A 98 7.68 3.17 3.48
N ILE A 99 8.99 3.33 3.73
CA ILE A 99 9.75 4.57 3.53
C ILE A 99 10.31 4.60 2.09
N TYR A 100 10.15 5.74 1.43
CA TYR A 100 10.68 5.98 0.10
C TYR A 100 11.57 7.21 0.08
N ALA A 101 12.61 7.16 -0.76
CA ALA A 101 13.51 8.28 -1.00
C ALA A 101 13.06 9.09 -2.23
N ASP A 102 13.41 10.37 -2.26
CA ASP A 102 13.17 11.26 -3.41
C ASP A 102 14.10 11.02 -4.60
N ARG A 103 15.13 10.18 -4.40
CA ARG A 103 16.19 9.83 -5.35
C ARG A 103 16.74 8.44 -5.08
N GLU A 104 17.57 7.93 -5.98
CA GLU A 104 18.38 6.74 -5.73
C GLU A 104 19.45 7.04 -4.66
N LEU A 105 19.58 6.15 -3.68
CA LEU A 105 20.63 6.25 -2.66
C LEU A 105 21.93 5.62 -3.16
N GLU A 106 23.05 6.26 -2.83
CA GLU A 106 24.39 5.75 -3.16
C GLU A 106 24.68 4.42 -2.46
N ASP A 107 25.54 3.58 -3.07
CA ASP A 107 25.96 2.30 -2.49
C ASP A 107 26.63 2.44 -1.12
N SER A 108 27.31 3.57 -0.89
CA SER A 108 27.90 3.93 0.41
C SER A 108 26.84 4.02 1.50
N VAL A 109 25.72 4.69 1.21
CA VAL A 109 24.56 4.83 2.10
C VAL A 109 23.86 3.49 2.29
N ARG A 110 23.64 2.73 1.20
CA ARG A 110 22.94 1.43 1.23
C ARG A 110 23.62 0.39 2.12
N LYS A 111 24.93 0.51 2.33
CA LYS A 111 25.74 -0.40 3.16
C LYS A 111 25.89 0.06 4.61
N ASP A 112 25.35 1.22 4.98
CA ASP A 112 25.37 1.70 6.35
C ASP A 112 24.42 0.87 7.22
N GLU A 113 24.97 0.10 8.16
CA GLU A 113 24.23 -0.83 9.02
C GLU A 113 23.27 -0.12 9.98
N VAL A 114 23.62 1.10 10.42
CA VAL A 114 22.80 1.88 11.36
C VAL A 114 21.57 2.41 10.63
N LEU A 115 21.76 3.04 9.46
CA LEU A 115 20.67 3.50 8.61
C LEU A 115 19.82 2.33 8.07
N TRP A 116 20.41 1.14 7.92
CA TRP A 116 19.69 -0.06 7.54
C TRP A 116 18.74 -0.51 8.64
N GLY A 117 19.20 -0.53 9.90
CA GLY A 117 18.36 -0.82 11.07
C GLY A 117 17.18 0.16 11.23
N GLU A 118 17.33 1.40 10.77
CA GLU A 118 16.28 2.44 10.77
C GLU A 118 15.36 2.39 9.53
N CYS A 119 15.50 1.38 8.66
CA CYS A 119 14.76 1.24 7.38
C CYS A 119 14.99 2.40 6.39
N ILE A 120 16.04 3.21 6.57
CA ILE A 120 16.35 4.39 5.74
C ILE A 120 17.25 4.04 4.57
N SER A 121 18.39 3.37 4.79
CA SER A 121 19.34 3.06 3.71
C SER A 121 18.77 2.05 2.70
N GLY A 122 17.83 1.23 3.16
CA GLY A 122 17.07 0.31 2.35
C GLY A 122 15.96 0.96 1.53
N ALA A 123 15.66 2.25 1.72
CA ALA A 123 14.55 2.92 1.04
C ALA A 123 14.71 2.88 -0.48
N LEU A 124 13.62 2.54 -1.15
CA LEU A 124 13.53 2.53 -2.60
C LEU A 124 13.36 3.98 -3.11
N TYR A 125 13.92 4.30 -4.28
CA TYR A 125 13.49 5.52 -4.97
C TYR A 125 12.02 5.34 -5.35
N TRP A 126 11.15 6.29 -4.99
CA TRP A 126 9.70 6.11 -5.12
C TRP A 126 9.24 5.71 -6.55
N LYS A 127 9.92 6.17 -7.61
CA LYS A 127 9.58 5.77 -9.00
C LYS A 127 9.95 4.33 -9.34
N GLU A 128 10.96 3.76 -8.68
CA GLU A 128 11.35 2.36 -8.90
C GLU A 128 10.21 1.42 -8.52
N LEU A 129 9.37 1.78 -7.53
CA LEU A 129 8.21 0.95 -7.16
C LEU A 129 7.26 0.78 -8.34
N PHE A 130 6.97 1.86 -9.06
CA PHE A 130 6.09 1.82 -10.22
C PHE A 130 6.66 0.95 -11.33
N THR A 131 7.98 1.02 -11.54
CA THR A 131 8.69 0.19 -12.52
C THR A 131 8.60 -1.29 -12.13
N LEU A 132 8.95 -1.62 -10.88
CA LEU A 132 8.88 -2.99 -10.36
C LEU A 132 7.46 -3.57 -10.40
N ALA A 133 6.47 -2.77 -10.00
CA ALA A 133 5.06 -3.17 -10.02
C ALA A 133 4.62 -3.53 -11.45
N ALA A 134 4.93 -2.68 -12.43
CA ALA A 134 4.59 -2.90 -13.83
C ALA A 134 5.29 -4.14 -14.42
N GLU A 135 6.59 -4.32 -14.14
CA GLU A 135 7.35 -5.47 -14.63
C GLU A 135 6.88 -6.82 -14.05
N ILE A 136 6.38 -6.81 -12.81
CA ILE A 136 5.86 -8.01 -12.14
C ILE A 136 4.41 -8.31 -12.57
N GLY A 137 3.65 -7.28 -12.94
CA GLY A 137 2.27 -7.41 -13.40
C GLY A 137 1.21 -6.91 -12.42
N PHE A 138 1.60 -6.19 -11.37
CA PHE A 138 0.65 -5.45 -10.54
C PHE A 138 -0.01 -4.30 -11.33
N SER A 139 -1.16 -3.83 -10.84
CA SER A 139 -1.67 -2.50 -11.19
C SER A 139 -0.63 -1.43 -10.87
N ARG A 140 -0.85 -0.21 -11.38
CA ARG A 140 -0.12 0.94 -10.85
C ARG A 140 -0.29 1.01 -9.32
N PRO A 141 0.74 1.39 -8.57
CA PRO A 141 0.59 1.82 -7.19
C PRO A 141 -0.40 2.99 -7.08
N PHE A 142 -1.32 2.92 -6.13
CA PHE A 142 -2.21 4.02 -5.75
C PHE A 142 -1.79 4.56 -4.38
N LEU A 143 -1.47 5.85 -4.28
CA LEU A 143 -1.02 6.47 -3.03
C LEU A 143 -2.21 6.68 -2.12
N VAL A 144 -2.26 5.98 -0.98
CA VAL A 144 -3.38 6.08 -0.02
C VAL A 144 -3.14 7.19 0.99
N THR A 145 -1.98 7.14 1.66
CA THR A 145 -1.55 8.15 2.64
C THR A 145 -0.04 8.38 2.55
N ALA A 146 0.42 9.54 3.00
CA ALA A 146 1.83 9.84 3.12
C ALA A 146 2.12 10.67 4.38
N ALA A 147 3.28 10.46 4.98
CA ALA A 147 3.78 11.20 6.13
C ALA A 147 5.28 11.54 5.97
N PRO A 148 5.72 12.75 6.36
CA PRO A 148 7.14 13.10 6.28
C PRO A 148 7.96 12.26 7.25
N VAL A 149 9.17 11.87 6.83
CA VAL A 149 10.16 11.20 7.69
C VAL A 149 11.32 12.18 7.87
N PRO A 150 11.30 13.03 8.91
CA PRO A 150 12.38 13.98 9.16
C PRO A 150 13.63 13.23 9.64
N ILE A 151 14.78 13.56 9.06
CA ILE A 151 16.08 13.12 9.54
C ILE A 151 16.66 14.23 10.40
N ASP A 152 16.43 14.16 11.72
CA ASP A 152 16.89 15.21 12.65
C ASP A 152 18.34 15.01 13.12
N ARG A 153 18.85 13.77 13.03
CA ARG A 153 20.20 13.40 13.44
C ARG A 153 21.27 13.94 12.49
N GLU A 154 22.17 14.75 13.01
CA GLU A 154 23.24 15.41 12.22
C GLU A 154 24.24 14.42 11.61
N ASP A 155 24.52 13.31 12.28
CA ASP A 155 25.37 12.26 11.72
C ASP A 155 24.71 11.54 10.55
N PHE A 156 23.39 11.32 10.60
CA PHE A 156 22.63 10.78 9.47
C PHE A 156 22.58 11.77 8.30
N LYS A 157 22.36 13.06 8.56
CA LYS A 157 22.37 14.10 7.51
C LYS A 157 23.68 14.13 6.74
N LYS A 158 24.82 13.94 7.41
CA LYS A 158 26.14 13.91 6.74
C LYS A 158 26.27 12.75 5.75
N ILE A 159 25.63 11.62 6.04
CA ILE A 159 25.66 10.42 5.20
C ILE A 159 24.63 10.56 4.06
N LEU A 160 23.44 11.07 4.38
CA LEU A 160 22.30 11.12 3.46
C LEU A 160 22.31 12.34 2.52
N GLY A 161 23.08 13.37 2.85
CA GLY A 161 23.13 14.62 2.10
C GLY A 161 21.74 15.27 1.99
N ASP A 162 21.34 15.63 0.77
CA ASP A 162 20.04 16.26 0.49
C ASP A 162 18.90 15.26 0.23
N ALA A 163 19.12 13.95 0.46
CA ALA A 163 18.08 12.94 0.27
C ALA A 163 16.91 13.20 1.23
N ARG A 164 15.68 13.15 0.68
CA ARG A 164 14.45 13.32 1.47
C ARG A 164 13.68 12.01 1.53
N PHE A 165 12.97 11.81 2.63
CA PHE A 165 12.26 10.57 2.93
C PHE A 165 10.79 10.82 3.24
N VAL A 166 9.95 9.89 2.80
CA VAL A 166 8.50 9.90 3.01
C VAL A 166 8.02 8.49 3.33
N SER A 167 7.22 8.35 4.37
CA SER A 167 6.46 7.12 4.64
C SER A 167 5.21 7.17 3.78
N VAL A 168 4.97 6.15 2.97
CA VAL A 168 3.82 6.08 2.07
C VAL A 168 3.11 4.76 2.23
N THR A 169 1.79 4.84 2.34
CA THR A 169 0.91 3.67 2.21
C THR A 169 0.45 3.58 0.77
N TYR A 170 0.82 2.50 0.09
CA TYR A 170 0.38 2.18 -1.25
C TYR A 170 -0.59 1.00 -1.24
N ARG A 171 -1.46 0.97 -2.25
CA ARG A 171 -2.18 -0.23 -2.65
C ARG A 171 -1.90 -0.60 -4.10
N LEU A 172 -1.69 -1.89 -4.33
CA LEU A 172 -1.44 -2.48 -5.65
C LEU A 172 -2.38 -3.68 -5.82
N PHE A 173 -2.96 -3.88 -6.99
CA PHE A 173 -3.87 -4.99 -7.27
C PHE A 173 -3.24 -5.98 -8.25
N LYS A 174 -3.46 -7.27 -8.01
CA LYS A 174 -3.23 -8.31 -9.02
C LYS A 174 -4.48 -8.43 -9.88
N LEU A 175 -4.53 -7.71 -10.99
CA LEU A 175 -5.68 -7.75 -11.89
C LEU A 175 -5.63 -9.01 -12.78
N PRO A 176 -6.78 -9.56 -13.22
CA PRO A 176 -6.78 -10.61 -14.23
C PRO A 176 -5.97 -10.21 -15.48
N PRO A 177 -5.21 -11.12 -16.10
CA PRO A 177 -4.41 -10.81 -17.28
C PRO A 177 -5.22 -10.17 -18.40
N GLY A 178 -4.70 -9.09 -18.99
CA GLY A 178 -5.37 -8.37 -20.08
C GLY A 178 -6.50 -7.44 -19.64
N THR A 179 -6.75 -7.28 -18.34
CA THR A 179 -7.73 -6.33 -17.81
C THR A 179 -7.45 -4.92 -18.32
N LYS A 180 -8.42 -4.35 -19.02
CA LYS A 180 -8.48 -2.93 -19.40
C LYS A 180 -9.88 -2.44 -19.06
N ALA A 181 -9.96 -1.26 -18.48
CA ALA A 181 -11.23 -0.60 -18.24
C ALA A 181 -11.17 0.83 -18.79
N GLU A 182 -12.28 1.25 -19.38
CA GLU A 182 -12.49 2.64 -19.77
C GLU A 182 -12.84 3.49 -18.53
N PRO A 183 -12.62 4.82 -18.59
CA PRO A 183 -13.16 5.73 -17.60
C PRO A 183 -14.66 5.44 -17.35
N THR A 184 -15.03 5.33 -16.09
CA THR A 184 -16.36 4.89 -15.64
C THR A 184 -16.82 5.79 -14.51
N GLN A 185 -18.13 5.95 -14.31
CA GLN A 185 -18.67 6.53 -13.09
C GLN A 185 -18.98 5.43 -12.08
N GLY A 186 -18.36 5.49 -10.91
CA GLY A 186 -18.62 4.60 -9.77
C GLY A 186 -19.48 5.29 -8.72
N ILE A 187 -20.41 4.54 -8.13
CA ILE A 187 -21.31 4.99 -7.08
C ILE A 187 -21.14 4.04 -5.90
N TYR A 188 -20.65 4.54 -4.77
CA TYR A 188 -20.43 3.72 -3.58
C TYR A 188 -21.75 3.45 -2.85
N ASN A 189 -22.04 2.17 -2.56
CA ASN A 189 -23.33 1.77 -1.98
C ASN A 189 -23.38 1.81 -0.44
N GLY A 190 -22.24 2.04 0.22
CA GLY A 190 -22.16 2.17 1.68
C GLY A 190 -22.24 0.84 2.44
N GLN A 191 -21.96 -0.30 1.82
CA GLN A 191 -22.05 -1.62 2.47
C GLN A 191 -20.78 -2.05 3.20
N ILE A 192 -19.65 -1.34 3.03
CA ILE A 192 -18.42 -1.62 3.79
C ILE A 192 -18.63 -1.21 5.25
N SER A 193 -18.61 -2.19 6.15
CA SER A 193 -18.76 -1.98 7.59
C SER A 193 -17.69 -1.03 8.14
N GLY A 194 -18.10 -0.03 8.91
CA GLY A 194 -17.25 1.04 9.44
C GLY A 194 -16.96 2.19 8.45
N TYR A 195 -17.39 2.04 7.20
CA TYR A 195 -17.19 3.01 6.12
C TYR A 195 -18.51 3.31 5.41
N GLU A 196 -19.65 3.24 6.10
CA GLU A 196 -20.99 3.31 5.49
C GLU A 196 -21.27 4.66 4.83
N LYS A 197 -20.59 5.73 5.26
CA LYS A 197 -20.77 7.10 4.75
C LYS A 197 -19.81 7.45 3.61
N GLU A 198 -18.57 7.00 3.72
CA GLU A 198 -17.49 7.40 2.83
C GLU A 198 -16.42 6.31 2.80
N PHE A 199 -15.95 6.00 1.60
CA PHE A 199 -14.83 5.11 1.37
C PHE A 199 -13.72 5.84 0.61
N ARG A 200 -12.49 5.78 1.15
CA ARG A 200 -11.29 6.30 0.51
C ARG A 200 -10.54 5.18 -0.20
N PHE A 201 -10.52 5.22 -1.52
CA PHE A 201 -9.72 4.28 -2.30
C PHE A 201 -8.25 4.70 -2.32
N ASP A 202 -7.97 5.97 -2.59
CA ASP A 202 -6.63 6.54 -2.51
C ASP A 202 -6.71 8.02 -2.11
N HIS A 203 -5.63 8.77 -2.21
CA HIS A 203 -5.62 10.17 -1.80
C HIS A 203 -6.49 11.08 -2.71
N GLN A 204 -6.79 10.66 -3.94
CA GLN A 204 -7.56 11.40 -4.93
C GLN A 204 -9.03 10.96 -4.99
N HIS A 205 -9.30 9.69 -4.71
CA HIS A 205 -10.59 9.06 -4.90
C HIS A 205 -11.27 8.79 -3.56
N VAL A 206 -12.14 9.73 -3.18
CA VAL A 206 -13.03 9.64 -2.02
C VAL A 206 -14.46 9.48 -2.52
N PHE A 207 -15.09 8.38 -2.17
CA PHE A 207 -16.45 8.06 -2.56
C PHE A 207 -17.38 8.20 -1.37
N LYS A 208 -18.18 9.25 -1.37
CA LYS A 208 -19.31 9.34 -0.43
C LYS A 208 -20.42 8.44 -0.94
N LYS A 209 -21.18 7.87 0.00
CA LYS A 209 -22.31 7.02 -0.34
C LYS A 209 -23.26 7.75 -1.28
N ASP A 210 -23.70 7.06 -2.34
CA ASP A 210 -24.64 7.53 -3.36
C ASP A 210 -24.12 8.67 -4.28
N ASP A 211 -22.91 9.21 -4.03
CA ASP A 211 -22.29 10.21 -4.91
C ASP A 211 -21.73 9.55 -6.18
N VAL A 212 -21.96 10.21 -7.33
CA VAL A 212 -21.41 9.78 -8.63
C VAL A 212 -19.99 10.32 -8.79
N VAL A 213 -19.00 9.44 -8.81
CA VAL A 213 -17.59 9.80 -8.99
C VAL A 213 -17.08 9.25 -10.32
N THR A 214 -16.56 10.12 -11.18
CA THR A 214 -15.89 9.69 -12.43
C THR A 214 -14.46 9.26 -12.11
N VAL A 215 -14.11 8.03 -12.48
CA VAL A 215 -12.80 7.44 -12.25
C VAL A 215 -12.10 7.09 -13.55
N THR A 216 -10.76 7.12 -13.53
CA THR A 216 -9.94 6.70 -14.66
C THR A 216 -10.02 5.19 -14.89
N GLY A 217 -9.57 4.73 -16.07
CA GLY A 217 -9.52 3.31 -16.42
C GLY A 217 -8.82 2.42 -15.37
N PRO A 218 -7.60 2.75 -14.90
CA PRO A 218 -6.90 1.96 -13.90
C PRO A 218 -7.67 1.82 -12.56
N VAL A 219 -8.32 2.89 -12.10
CA VAL A 219 -9.15 2.86 -10.89
C VAL A 219 -10.41 2.02 -11.13
N ALA A 220 -11.08 2.22 -12.27
CA ALA A 220 -12.25 1.43 -12.65
C ALA A 220 -11.94 -0.07 -12.73
N ALA A 221 -10.81 -0.45 -13.31
CA ALA A 221 -10.35 -1.84 -13.38
C ALA A 221 -10.13 -2.41 -11.97
N SER A 222 -9.48 -1.64 -11.10
CA SER A 222 -9.19 -2.07 -9.72
C SER A 222 -10.46 -2.23 -8.88
N LEU A 223 -11.42 -1.32 -9.00
CA LEU A 223 -12.72 -1.44 -8.32
C LEU A 223 -13.52 -2.64 -8.84
N LYS A 224 -13.65 -2.79 -10.15
CA LYS A 224 -14.45 -3.86 -10.78
C LYS A 224 -13.89 -5.26 -10.62
N CYS A 225 -12.57 -5.39 -10.54
CA CYS A 225 -11.89 -6.70 -10.53
C CYS A 225 -11.39 -7.12 -9.14
N SER A 226 -11.62 -6.33 -8.10
CA SER A 226 -11.22 -6.69 -6.73
C SER A 226 -12.44 -6.95 -5.84
N ARG A 227 -12.22 -7.19 -4.55
CA ARG A 227 -13.29 -7.32 -3.55
C ARG A 227 -14.25 -6.12 -3.48
N PHE A 228 -13.88 -4.98 -4.06
CA PHE A 228 -14.73 -3.79 -4.09
C PHE A 228 -15.80 -3.86 -5.18
N SER A 229 -15.82 -4.89 -6.04
CA SER A 229 -16.76 -4.97 -7.17
C SER A 229 -18.21 -4.79 -6.75
N ASP A 230 -18.59 -5.41 -5.63
CA ASP A 230 -19.96 -5.48 -5.13
C ASP A 230 -20.32 -4.29 -4.21
N GLU A 231 -19.33 -3.44 -3.91
CA GLU A 231 -19.48 -2.23 -3.09
C GLU A 231 -19.81 -0.99 -3.93
N PHE A 232 -19.82 -1.14 -5.25
CA PHE A 232 -20.00 -0.06 -6.20
C PHE A 232 -20.98 -0.42 -7.32
N ASP A 233 -21.88 0.51 -7.63
CA ASP A 233 -22.59 0.51 -8.90
C ASP A 233 -21.78 1.27 -9.95
N TYR A 234 -21.92 0.88 -11.22
CA TYR A 234 -21.15 1.45 -12.32
C TYR A 234 -22.05 1.93 -13.45
N GLN A 235 -21.78 3.13 -13.95
CA GLN A 235 -22.43 3.67 -15.13
C GLN A 235 -21.40 4.22 -16.14
N PRO A 236 -21.71 4.21 -17.45
CA PRO A 236 -20.85 4.79 -18.46
C PRO A 236 -20.68 6.29 -18.22
N VAL A 237 -19.50 6.84 -18.52
CA VAL A 237 -19.33 8.30 -18.54
C VAL A 237 -20.22 8.86 -19.67
N PRO A 238 -21.11 9.84 -19.39
CA PRO A 238 -21.94 10.44 -20.43
C PRO A 238 -21.07 11.03 -21.54
N LYS A 239 -21.33 10.65 -22.80
CA LYS A 239 -20.68 11.28 -23.95
C LYS A 239 -21.12 12.74 -24.00
N LYS A 240 -20.19 13.69 -23.82
CA LYS A 240 -20.45 15.09 -24.17
C LYS A 240 -20.83 15.15 -25.65
N THR A 241 -22.01 15.66 -25.97
CA THR A 241 -22.32 16.15 -27.32
C THR A 241 -21.38 17.33 -27.58
N CYS A 242 -20.35 17.11 -28.41
CA CYS A 242 -19.42 18.18 -28.77
C CYS A 242 -20.10 19.16 -29.74
N ASP A 243 -20.30 20.40 -29.29
CA ASP A 243 -20.12 21.55 -30.17
C ASP A 243 -18.61 21.76 -30.34
N THR A 244 -18.18 21.80 -31.61
CA THR A 244 -16.78 21.94 -32.00
C THR A 244 -16.25 23.33 -31.67
N SER A 245 -15.67 23.52 -30.49
CA SER A 245 -14.61 24.52 -30.29
C SER A 245 -13.78 24.20 -29.04
N ALA A 246 -12.45 24.22 -29.21
CA ALA A 246 -11.42 24.09 -28.18
C ALA A 246 -11.24 22.70 -27.54
N CYS A 247 -10.59 21.79 -28.27
CA CYS A 247 -9.83 20.69 -27.65
C CYS A 247 -8.33 20.99 -27.81
N ASN A 248 -7.75 21.69 -26.83
CA ASN A 248 -6.31 21.62 -26.63
C ASN A 248 -6.01 20.22 -26.09
N GLY A 249 -5.40 19.38 -26.94
CA GLY A 249 -5.03 18.02 -26.59
C GLY A 249 -3.96 18.01 -25.50
N SER A 250 -4.34 17.58 -24.30
CA SER A 250 -3.41 16.95 -23.37
C SER A 250 -3.13 15.54 -23.90
N SER A 251 -1.88 15.28 -24.26
CA SER A 251 -1.39 13.98 -24.74
C SER A 251 -1.77 12.84 -23.76
N PRO A 252 -2.30 11.69 -24.22
CA PRO A 252 -2.77 10.60 -23.35
C PRO A 252 -1.67 9.75 -22.71
N ASP A 253 -0.39 10.01 -23.00
CA ASP A 253 0.71 9.05 -22.76
C ASP A 253 1.67 9.42 -21.61
N LYS A 254 1.38 10.44 -20.81
CA LYS A 254 2.13 10.61 -19.55
C LYS A 254 1.55 9.66 -18.51
N VAL A 255 2.32 8.64 -18.14
CA VAL A 255 2.05 7.86 -16.93
C VAL A 255 2.08 8.85 -15.76
N ASP A 256 0.90 9.16 -15.24
CA ASP A 256 0.69 10.13 -14.17
C ASP A 256 1.14 9.49 -12.86
N PHE A 257 2.46 9.47 -12.64
CA PHE A 257 3.06 8.97 -11.42
C PHE A 257 2.74 9.96 -10.29
N GLU A 258 1.99 9.50 -9.28
CA GLU A 258 1.67 10.28 -8.09
C GLU A 258 2.94 10.46 -7.24
N ASP A 259 3.55 11.65 -7.29
CA ASP A 259 4.73 11.98 -6.49
C ASP A 259 4.33 12.17 -5.01
N PRO A 260 4.80 11.31 -4.09
CA PRO A 260 4.44 11.40 -2.67
C PRO A 260 4.99 12.66 -1.98
N PHE A 261 6.08 13.24 -2.47
CA PHE A 261 6.65 14.48 -1.94
C PHE A 261 5.79 15.68 -2.36
N GLU A 262 5.32 15.72 -3.62
CA GLU A 262 4.38 16.76 -4.04
C GLU A 262 3.04 16.67 -3.28
N TYR A 263 2.57 15.45 -3.02
CA TYR A 263 1.37 15.24 -2.21
C TYR A 263 1.54 15.77 -0.78
N LEU A 264 2.69 15.52 -0.13
CA LEU A 264 2.98 16.09 1.18
C LEU A 264 3.01 17.62 1.18
N GLU A 265 3.60 18.24 0.15
CA GLU A 265 3.61 19.70 0.05
C GLU A 265 2.20 20.27 -0.12
N LYS A 266 1.34 19.61 -0.90
CA LYS A 266 -0.09 19.98 -1.00
C LYS A 266 -0.81 19.86 0.34
N LEU A 267 -0.57 18.80 1.13
CA LEU A 267 -1.16 18.63 2.46
C LEU A 267 -0.77 19.75 3.44
N LYS A 268 0.51 20.15 3.42
CA LYS A 268 1.00 21.28 4.24
C LYS A 268 0.29 22.59 3.88
N GLN A 269 0.08 22.84 2.60
CA GLN A 269 -0.56 24.07 2.11
C GLN A 269 -2.06 24.13 2.43
N THR A 270 -2.76 22.98 2.44
CA THR A 270 -4.20 22.91 2.69
C THR A 270 -4.56 22.82 4.17
N GLY A 271 -3.57 22.71 5.07
CA GLY A 271 -3.80 22.58 6.51
C GLY A 271 -4.46 21.26 6.92
N GLN A 272 -4.53 20.28 6.02
CA GLN A 272 -5.03 18.94 6.34
C GLN A 272 -4.04 18.25 7.28
N LYS A 273 -4.56 17.62 8.34
CA LYS A 273 -3.72 16.87 9.29
C LYS A 273 -3.01 15.73 8.54
N VAL A 274 -1.69 15.73 8.61
CA VAL A 274 -0.86 14.59 8.24
C VAL A 274 -1.11 13.50 9.28
N GLU A 275 -1.59 12.33 8.84
CA GLU A 275 -1.66 11.16 9.72
C GLU A 275 -0.24 10.73 10.10
N SER A 276 0.05 10.65 11.40
CA SER A 276 1.34 10.18 11.89
C SER A 276 1.45 8.66 11.65
N SER A 277 2.44 8.23 10.87
CA SER A 277 2.69 6.80 10.60
C SER A 277 3.72 6.17 11.56
N CYS A 278 3.38 4.93 11.93
CA CYS A 278 4.14 3.74 12.35
C CYS A 278 5.16 3.77 13.50
N CYS A 279 5.66 4.91 13.96
CA CYS A 279 6.41 4.95 15.22
C CYS A 279 5.50 5.51 16.30
N GLY A 280 4.95 4.61 17.12
CA GLY A 280 4.35 4.98 18.39
C GLY A 280 5.38 5.83 19.14
N GLY A 281 5.01 7.08 19.44
CA GLY A 281 5.86 7.99 20.18
C GLY A 281 6.15 7.43 21.57
N SER A 282 7.20 6.63 21.69
CA SER A 282 7.98 6.55 22.91
C SER A 282 8.86 7.80 22.94
N LYS A 283 8.64 8.61 23.97
CA LYS A 283 9.50 9.73 24.34
C LYS A 283 10.97 9.29 24.30
N LYS A 284 11.80 10.09 23.62
CA LYS A 284 13.27 10.08 23.67
C LYS A 284 13.89 8.70 23.37
N CYS A 285 14.28 8.48 22.12
CA CYS A 285 15.43 7.62 21.87
C CYS A 285 16.69 8.45 22.19
N CYS A 286 17.50 7.93 23.11
CA CYS A 286 18.79 8.47 23.55
C CYS A 286 19.87 8.28 22.50
#